data_AF-A0A1H8IZ06-F1
#
_entry.id   AF-A0A1H8IZ06-F1
#
_cell.length_a   1.000
_cell.length_b   1.000
_cell.length_c   1.000
_cell.angle_alpha   90.00
_cell.angle_beta   90.00
_cell.angle_gamma   90.00
#
_symmetry.space_group_name_H-M   'P 1'
#
loop_
_entity.id
_entity.type
_entity.pdbx_description
1 polymer ?
#
loop_
_entity_poly.entity_id
_entity_poly.type
_entity_poly.pdbx_seq_one_letter_code
_entity_poly.pdbx_strand_id
1 'polypeptide(L)' 'MPANLDLEIDVTAEILELIEAWTGSHAKAVAKYDTEPLPSFDNVTAATLVRQGRADAVRS' A
#
# COMPACT_ATOMS: atom_id res chain seq x y z
N MET A 1 -8.10 2.53 23.74
CA MET A 1 -8.60 3.36 22.63
C MET A 1 -8.15 2.72 21.33
N PRO A 2 -9.04 2.15 20.49
CA PRO A 2 -8.66 1.63 19.18
C PRO A 2 -8.95 2.70 18.13
N ALA A 3 -8.07 3.69 17.98
CA ALA A 3 -8.14 4.69 16.90
C ALA A 3 -7.17 4.37 15.75
N ASN A 4 -6.35 3.32 15.89
CA ASN A 4 -5.31 2.99 14.91
C ASN A 4 -5.78 2.05 13.79
N LEU A 5 -6.86 1.27 13.98
CA LEU A 5 -7.26 0.28 12.98
C LEU A 5 -7.99 0.92 11.79
N ASP A 6 -8.86 1.90 12.05
CA ASP A 6 -9.61 2.59 10.98
C ASP A 6 -8.68 3.36 10.04
N LEU A 7 -7.62 3.98 10.57
CA LEU A 7 -6.64 4.70 9.76
C LEU A 7 -5.82 3.76 8.85
N GLU A 8 -5.46 2.57 9.32
CA GLU A 8 -4.74 1.58 8.50
C GLU A 8 -5.61 1.05 7.36
N ILE A 9 -6.92 0.90 7.57
CA ILE A 9 -7.85 0.40 6.55
C ILE A 9 -8.02 1.44 5.42
N ASP A 10 -8.25 2.71 5.76
CA ASP A 10 -8.39 3.80 4.77
C ASP A 10 -7.11 3.94 3.92
N VAL A 11 -5.96 3.95 4.59
CA VAL A 11 -4.66 4.10 3.92
C VAL A 11 -4.33 2.90 3.02
N THR A 12 -4.67 1.69 3.45
CA THR A 12 -4.49 0.48 2.64
C THR A 12 -5.35 0.54 1.37
N ALA A 13 -6.60 1.00 1.49
CA ALA A 13 -7.51 1.12 0.37
C ALA A 13 -7.00 2.13 -0.68
N GLU A 14 -6.54 3.32 -0.24
CA GLU A 14 -5.95 4.31 -1.14
C GLU A 14 -4.72 3.77 -1.91
N ILE A 15 -3.84 3.03 -1.24
CA ILE A 15 -2.67 2.46 -1.90
C ILE A 15 -3.07 1.36 -2.88
N LEU A 16 -4.07 0.55 -2.55
CA LEU A 16 -4.58 -0.45 -3.49
C LEU A 16 -5.17 0.20 -4.74
N GLU A 17 -5.88 1.32 -4.62
CA GLU A 17 -6.36 2.07 -5.79
C GLU A 17 -5.22 2.61 -6.65
N LEU A 18 -4.13 3.10 -6.04
CA LEU A 18 -2.94 3.56 -6.76
C LEU A 18 -2.25 2.41 -7.52
N ILE A 19 -2.05 1.27 -6.88
CA ILE A 19 -1.46 0.09 -7.50
C ILE A 19 -2.40 -0.49 -8.58
N GLU A 20 -3.71 -0.43 -8.36
CA GLU A 20 -4.72 -0.81 -9.35
C GLU A 20 -4.64 0.06 -10.60
N ALA A 21 -4.49 1.39 -10.44
CA ALA A 21 -4.30 2.30 -11.57
C ALA A 21 -3.08 1.95 -12.43
N TRP A 22 -2.02 1.39 -11.82
CA TRP A 22 -0.80 0.97 -12.54
C TRP A 22 -0.89 -0.44 -13.13
N THR A 23 -1.59 -1.35 -12.45
CA THR A 23 -1.69 -2.76 -12.85
C THR A 23 -2.90 -3.06 -13.74
N GLY A 24 -3.87 -2.15 -13.78
CA GLY A 24 -5.13 -2.27 -14.50
C GLY A 24 -6.07 -3.35 -13.93
N SER A 25 -5.83 -3.84 -12.71
CA SER A 25 -6.66 -4.88 -12.10
C SER A 25 -6.52 -4.92 -10.58
N HIS A 26 -7.65 -4.78 -9.88
CA HIS A 26 -7.72 -4.92 -8.42
C HIS A 26 -7.07 -6.21 -7.88
N ALA A 27 -7.32 -7.36 -8.52
CA ALA A 27 -6.75 -8.64 -8.08
C ALA A 27 -5.23 -8.67 -8.18
N LYS A 28 -4.65 -8.01 -9.19
CA LYS A 28 -3.19 -7.84 -9.32
C LYS A 28 -2.67 -6.85 -8.29
N ALA A 29 -3.41 -5.79 -7.99
CA ALA A 29 -3.04 -4.82 -6.97
C ALA A 29 -2.93 -5.45 -5.59
N VAL A 30 -3.94 -6.22 -5.18
CA VAL A 30 -3.94 -6.96 -3.91
C VAL A 30 -2.79 -7.97 -3.86
N ALA A 31 -2.55 -8.71 -4.95
CA ALA A 31 -1.43 -9.64 -5.00
C ALA A 31 -0.09 -8.92 -4.82
N LYS A 32 0.13 -7.79 -5.51
CA LYS A 32 1.39 -7.03 -5.44
C LYS A 32 1.60 -6.29 -4.12
N TYR A 33 0.53 -5.89 -3.44
CA TYR A 33 0.59 -5.07 -2.22
C TYR A 33 1.51 -5.65 -1.13
N ASP A 34 1.51 -6.97 -0.97
CA ASP A 34 2.34 -7.67 0.02
C ASP A 34 3.48 -8.48 -0.61
N THR A 35 3.47 -8.72 -1.92
CA THR A 35 4.46 -9.61 -2.57
C THR A 35 5.51 -8.88 -3.40
N GLU A 36 5.24 -7.66 -3.88
CA GLU A 36 6.15 -6.98 -4.79
C GLU A 36 6.84 -5.79 -4.09
N PRO A 37 8.18 -5.84 -3.95
CA PRO A 37 8.94 -4.71 -3.46
C PRO A 37 8.82 -3.51 -4.39
N LEU A 38 8.59 -2.32 -3.85
CA LEU A 38 8.60 -1.10 -4.64
C LEU A 38 10.05 -0.75 -5.01
N PRO A 39 10.38 -0.59 -6.31
CA PRO A 39 11.75 -0.37 -6.75
C PRO A 39 12.37 0.93 -6.23
N SER A 40 11.54 1.93 -5.89
CA SER A 40 11.99 3.20 -5.31
C SER A 40 12.10 3.20 -3.78
N PHE A 41 11.76 2.09 -3.10
CA PHE A 41 11.71 2.02 -1.63
C PHE A 41 12.49 0.81 -1.08
N ASP A 42 13.80 0.73 -1.31
CA ASP A 42 14.70 -0.24 -0.64
C ASP A 42 14.19 -1.71 -0.63
N ASN A 43 13.49 -2.14 -1.67
CA ASN A 43 12.79 -3.43 -1.73
C ASN A 43 11.74 -3.68 -0.63
N VAL A 44 11.06 -2.63 -0.18
CA VAL A 44 10.00 -2.70 0.81
C VAL A 44 8.64 -2.79 0.11
N THR A 45 7.76 -3.63 0.62
CA THR A 45 6.40 -3.80 0.08
C THR A 45 5.50 -2.65 0.51
N ALA A 46 4.45 -2.39 -0.26
CA ALA A 46 3.45 -1.37 0.08
C ALA A 46 2.82 -1.62 1.46
N ALA A 47 2.51 -2.88 1.78
CA ALA A 47 2.04 -3.29 3.10
C ALA A 47 2.99 -2.89 4.23
N THR A 48 4.30 -3.05 4.01
CA THR A 48 5.32 -2.69 5.00
C THR A 48 5.41 -1.17 5.18
N LEU A 49 5.24 -0.38 4.11
CA LEU A 49 5.21 1.08 4.20
C LEU A 49 3.99 1.60 4.96
N VAL A 50 2.81 1.01 4.75
CA VAL A 50 1.59 1.35 5.52
C VAL A 50 1.79 1.06 7.00
N ARG A 51 2.30 -0.12 7.34
CA ARG A 51 2.56 -0.52 8.73
C ARG A 51 3.63 0.34 9.42
N GLN A 52 4.53 0.95 8.65
CA GLN A 52 5.52 1.92 9.14
C GLN A 52 4.99 3.36 9.22
N GLY A 53 3.73 3.61 8.85
CA GLY A 53 3.15 4.95 8.77
C GLY A 53 3.74 5.82 7.64
N ARG A 54 4.39 5.19 6.65
CA ARG A 54 5.05 5.84 5.50
C ARG A 54 4.25 5.72 4.21
N ALA A 55 2.94 5.51 4.32
CA ALA A 55 2.04 5.36 3.19
C ALA A 55 2.07 6.53 2.19
N ASP A 56 2.27 7.75 2.67
CA ASP A 56 2.38 8.95 1.84
C ASP A 56 3.52 8.85 0.81
N ALA A 57 4.54 8.04 1.10
CA ALA A 57 5.64 7.81 0.19
C ALA A 57 5.24 7.01 -1.06
N VAL A 58 4.13 6.24 -0.99
CA VAL A 58 3.55 5.53 -2.15
C VAL A 58 2.67 6.45 -3.00
N ARG A 59 2.24 7.60 -2.44
CA ARG A 59 1.41 8.60 -3.13
C ARG A 59 2.22 9.53 -4.04
N SER A 60 3.56 9.57 -3.90
CA SER A 60 4.48 10.49 -4.61
C SER A 60 5.03 9.95 -5.93
#